data_AF-A0A9E4ZMW8-F1
#
_entry.id   AF-A0A9E4ZMW8-F1
#
_cell.length_a   1.000
_cell.length_b   1.000
_cell.length_c   1.000
_cell.angle_alpha   90.00
_cell.angle_beta   90.00
_cell.angle_gamma   90.00
#
_symmetry.space_group_name_H-M   'P 1'
#
loop_
_entity.id
_entity.type
_entity.pdbx_description
1 polymer ?
#
loop_
_entity_poly.entity_id
_entity_poly.type
_entity_poly.pdbx_seq_one_letter_code
_entity_poly.pdbx_strand_id
1 'polypeptide(L)'
;MKRSTYEIIIAVILTVAYIVTFAVGFLGSAFVAGPVAPNIVHQYLGGSWKILTSTSGRSISVIAPGLLQVKSETLEDSYGDLLIVNIYTFNSQQAASQFFNSFSPIPATLQEGNLRLAVENAGLTYTIYAINGNTVIYLSYVNGGVTSTAPAVTQLIGLISQIS
;
A
#
# COMPACT_ATOMS: atom_id res chain seq x y z
N MET A 1 -15.74 -6.43 29.66
CA MET A 1 -15.13 -7.31 28.64
C MET A 1 -13.84 -6.65 28.18
N LYS A 2 -12.67 -7.24 28.42
CA LYS A 2 -11.40 -6.73 27.88
C LYS A 2 -11.40 -7.03 26.38
N ARG A 3 -11.43 -5.99 25.54
CA ARG A 3 -11.18 -6.15 24.10
C ARG A 3 -9.81 -6.78 23.93
N SER A 4 -9.71 -7.74 23.04
CA SER A 4 -8.47 -8.44 22.76
C SER A 4 -7.45 -7.45 22.18
N THR A 5 -6.18 -7.52 22.57
CA THR A 5 -5.13 -6.62 22.06
C THR A 5 -5.09 -6.61 20.52
N TYR A 6 -5.43 -7.74 19.89
CA TYR A 6 -5.57 -7.89 18.45
C TYR A 6 -6.70 -7.01 17.86
N GLU A 7 -7.85 -6.91 18.53
CA GLU A 7 -8.96 -6.05 18.10
C GLU A 7 -8.56 -4.57 18.17
N ILE A 8 -7.73 -4.20 19.14
CA ILE A 8 -7.22 -2.84 19.30
C ILE A 8 -6.20 -2.53 18.20
N ILE A 9 -5.28 -3.46 17.88
CA ILE A 9 -4.30 -3.28 16.82
C ILE A 9 -4.98 -3.16 15.45
N ILE A 10 -5.93 -4.03 15.14
CA ILE A 10 -6.71 -3.95 13.89
C ILE A 10 -7.48 -2.64 13.82
N ALA A 11 -8.15 -2.24 14.91
CA ALA A 11 -8.87 -0.96 14.95
C ALA A 11 -7.94 0.24 14.75
N VAL A 12 -6.74 0.23 15.32
CA VAL A 12 -5.74 1.29 15.14
C VAL A 12 -5.24 1.33 13.70
N ILE A 13 -4.92 0.18 13.09
CA ILE A 13 -4.49 0.10 11.69
C ILE A 13 -5.58 0.61 10.76
N LEU A 14 -6.84 0.19 10.95
CA LEU A 14 -7.97 0.67 10.17
C LEU A 14 -8.20 2.17 10.36
N THR A 15 -8.00 2.69 11.57
CA THR A 15 -8.13 4.13 11.84
C THR A 15 -7.00 4.92 11.18
N VAL A 16 -5.75 4.43 11.21
CA VAL A 16 -4.61 5.05 10.54
C VAL A 16 -4.79 5.01 9.02
N ALA A 17 -5.18 3.87 8.46
CA ALA A 17 -5.50 3.74 7.03
C ALA A 17 -6.62 4.70 6.62
N TYR A 18 -7.67 4.82 7.44
CA TYR A 18 -8.76 5.76 7.21
C TYR A 18 -8.30 7.22 7.24
N ILE A 19 -7.50 7.61 8.24
CA ILE A 19 -6.96 8.98 8.35
C ILE A 19 -6.00 9.28 7.19
N VAL A 20 -5.14 8.35 6.82
CA VAL A 20 -4.23 8.50 5.67
C VAL A 20 -5.03 8.69 4.38
N THR A 21 -6.10 7.92 4.20
CA THR A 21 -6.96 8.03 3.00
C THR A 21 -7.71 9.37 2.97
N PHE A 22 -8.24 9.85 4.12
CA PHE A 22 -8.95 11.12 4.19
C PHE A 22 -8.03 12.35 4.12
N ALA A 23 -6.81 12.24 4.65
CA ALA A 23 -5.81 13.31 4.62
C ALA A 23 -5.38 13.68 3.19
N VAL A 24 -5.61 12.83 2.18
CA VAL A 24 -5.27 13.13 0.77
C VAL A 24 -6.44 13.76 -0.02
N GLY A 25 -7.54 14.14 0.62
CA GLY A 25 -8.64 14.85 -0.03
C GLY A 25 -9.34 14.01 -1.10
N PHE A 26 -9.98 12.92 -0.71
CA PHE A 26 -10.87 12.13 -1.57
C PHE A 26 -12.22 12.84 -1.72
N LEU A 27 -12.54 13.37 -2.91
CA LEU A 27 -13.92 13.71 -3.28
C LEU A 27 -14.46 12.60 -4.19
N GLY A 28 -15.46 11.86 -3.71
CA GLY A 28 -16.19 10.86 -4.51
C GLY A 28 -15.57 9.46 -4.51
N SER A 29 -15.39 8.86 -3.33
CA SER A 29 -15.05 7.44 -3.25
C SER A 29 -16.22 6.59 -3.78
N ALA A 30 -16.01 5.95 -4.92
CA ALA A 30 -16.79 4.79 -5.30
C ALA A 30 -16.04 3.54 -4.82
N PHE A 31 -16.78 2.56 -4.28
CA PHE A 31 -16.26 1.20 -4.16
C PHE A 31 -16.09 0.66 -5.60
N VAL A 32 -14.86 0.74 -6.11
CA VAL A 32 -14.49 0.24 -7.44
C VAL A 32 -13.50 -0.91 -7.24
N ALA A 33 -13.37 -1.79 -8.24
CA ALA A 33 -12.33 -2.81 -8.27
C ALA A 33 -10.97 -2.20 -7.86
N GLY A 34 -10.35 -2.80 -6.85
CA GLY A 34 -9.13 -2.27 -6.28
C GLY A 34 -7.91 -2.45 -7.18
N PRO A 35 -6.79 -1.84 -6.79
CA PRO A 35 -5.52 -1.92 -7.52
C PRO A 35 -4.97 -3.34 -7.65
N VAL A 36 -5.31 -4.27 -6.74
CA VAL A 36 -4.65 -5.59 -6.68
C VAL A 36 -5.66 -6.73 -6.55
N ALA A 37 -5.75 -7.56 -7.58
CA ALA A 37 -6.62 -8.72 -7.52
C ALA A 37 -6.05 -9.78 -6.54
N PRO A 38 -6.89 -10.39 -5.66
CA PRO A 38 -6.42 -11.36 -4.66
C PRO A 38 -5.67 -12.57 -5.23
N ASN A 39 -5.98 -12.98 -6.46
CA ASN A 39 -5.27 -14.04 -7.17
C ASN A 39 -3.82 -13.65 -7.50
N ILE A 40 -3.55 -12.38 -7.79
CA ILE A 40 -2.18 -11.87 -7.99
C ILE A 40 -1.44 -11.93 -6.65
N VAL A 41 -2.08 -11.49 -5.56
CA VAL A 41 -1.45 -11.57 -4.22
C VAL A 41 -1.11 -13.01 -3.84
N HIS A 42 -2.03 -13.95 -4.07
CA HIS A 42 -1.80 -15.38 -3.84
C HIS A 42 -0.60 -15.92 -4.60
N GLN A 43 -0.40 -15.53 -5.87
CA GLN A 43 0.73 -16.00 -6.67
C GLN A 43 2.09 -15.59 -6.10
N TYR A 44 2.18 -14.42 -5.45
CA TYR A 44 3.44 -13.89 -4.93
C TYR A 44 3.67 -14.21 -3.46
N LEU A 45 2.62 -14.08 -2.63
CA LEU A 45 2.72 -14.21 -1.17
C LEU A 45 2.18 -15.54 -0.64
N GLY A 46 1.52 -16.34 -1.49
CA GLY A 46 0.76 -17.51 -1.04
C GLY A 46 -0.50 -17.09 -0.27
N GLY A 47 -1.18 -18.06 0.34
CA GLY A 47 -2.34 -17.80 1.20
C GLY A 47 -3.61 -17.34 0.46
N SER A 48 -4.76 -17.44 1.12
CA SER A 48 -6.03 -16.97 0.56
C SER A 48 -6.32 -15.57 1.05
N TRP A 49 -6.22 -14.58 0.15
CA TRP A 49 -6.44 -13.17 0.46
C TRP A 49 -7.89 -12.76 0.18
N LYS A 50 -8.49 -11.99 1.09
CA LYS A 50 -9.78 -11.33 0.91
C LYS A 50 -9.60 -9.81 0.96
N ILE A 51 -10.35 -9.09 0.15
CA ILE A 51 -10.37 -7.63 0.18
C ILE A 51 -11.22 -7.18 1.38
N LEU A 52 -10.63 -6.44 2.30
CA LEU A 52 -11.36 -5.79 3.41
C LEU A 52 -11.95 -4.46 2.97
N THR A 53 -11.14 -3.67 2.26
CA THR A 53 -11.53 -2.34 1.78
C THR A 53 -10.91 -2.11 0.42
N SER A 54 -11.68 -1.55 -0.51
CA SER A 54 -11.16 -1.02 -1.77
C SER A 54 -11.79 0.35 -2.02
N THR A 55 -10.96 1.34 -2.29
CA THR A 55 -11.41 2.69 -2.63
C THR A 55 -10.65 3.21 -3.83
N SER A 56 -11.33 4.01 -4.64
CA SER A 56 -10.68 4.83 -5.66
C SER A 56 -11.27 6.22 -5.64
N GLY A 57 -10.43 7.22 -5.87
CA GLY A 57 -10.86 8.60 -5.86
C GLY A 57 -9.95 9.47 -6.69
N ARG A 58 -10.46 10.62 -7.09
CA ARG A 58 -9.64 11.72 -7.63
C ARG A 58 -9.25 12.60 -6.45
N SER A 59 -7.96 12.92 -6.36
CA SER A 59 -7.48 13.84 -5.34
C SER A 59 -7.64 15.28 -5.80
N ILE A 60 -7.90 16.18 -4.86
CA ILE A 60 -7.82 17.62 -5.10
C ILE A 60 -6.34 18.00 -5.05
N SER A 61 -5.82 18.61 -6.13
CA SER A 61 -4.40 18.96 -6.33
C SER A 61 -3.73 19.85 -5.25
N VAL A 62 -4.43 20.23 -4.18
CA VAL A 62 -3.93 21.13 -3.13
C VAL A 62 -2.92 20.42 -2.21
N ILE A 63 -3.09 19.13 -1.94
CA ILE A 63 -2.23 18.38 -1.00
C ILE A 63 -1.07 17.69 -1.72
N ALA A 64 -1.28 17.31 -2.99
CA ALA A 64 -0.26 16.76 -3.87
C ALA A 64 -0.45 17.32 -5.28
N PRO A 65 0.29 18.39 -5.67
CA PRO A 65 0.17 18.98 -7.00
C PRO A 65 0.40 17.95 -8.10
N GLY A 66 -0.52 17.92 -9.08
CA GLY A 66 -0.44 16.97 -10.19
C GLY A 66 -0.93 15.55 -9.89
N LEU A 67 -1.38 15.25 -8.68
CA LEU A 67 -2.05 13.98 -8.36
C LEU A 67 -3.40 13.89 -9.08
N LEU A 68 -3.60 12.83 -9.87
CA LEU A 68 -4.80 12.60 -10.66
C LEU A 68 -5.73 11.59 -10.02
N GLN A 69 -5.16 10.50 -9.48
CA GLN A 69 -5.92 9.38 -8.95
C GLN A 69 -5.20 8.77 -7.76
N VAL A 70 -6.00 8.35 -6.78
CA VAL A 70 -5.56 7.45 -5.71
C VAL A 70 -6.44 6.21 -5.75
N LYS A 71 -5.79 5.05 -5.70
CA LYS A 71 -6.44 3.76 -5.45
C LYS A 71 -5.86 3.16 -4.19
N SER A 72 -6.71 2.68 -3.30
CA SER A 72 -6.31 2.07 -2.05
C SER A 72 -7.00 0.74 -1.86
N GLU A 73 -6.26 -0.28 -1.45
CA GLU A 73 -6.78 -1.59 -1.08
C GLU A 73 -6.16 -2.07 0.21
N THR A 74 -6.96 -2.70 1.05
CA THR A 74 -6.47 -3.50 2.17
C THR A 74 -6.97 -4.91 1.98
N LEU A 75 -6.06 -5.87 1.98
CA LEU A 75 -6.35 -7.29 1.94
C LEU A 75 -5.91 -7.95 3.26
N GLU A 76 -6.60 -9.02 3.62
CA GLU A 76 -6.27 -9.85 4.78
C GLU A 76 -6.22 -11.32 4.35
N ASP A 77 -5.29 -12.09 4.90
CA ASP A 77 -5.23 -13.53 4.68
C ASP A 77 -5.91 -14.35 5.81
N SER A 78 -5.88 -15.68 5.72
CA SER A 78 -6.46 -16.55 6.76
C SER A 78 -5.70 -16.54 8.10
N TYR A 79 -4.47 -16.03 8.12
CA TYR A 79 -3.61 -15.96 9.30
C TYR A 79 -3.66 -14.59 9.99
N GLY A 80 -4.41 -13.64 9.43
CA GLY A 80 -4.53 -12.28 9.94
C GLY A 80 -3.41 -11.35 9.47
N ASP A 81 -2.63 -11.76 8.46
CA ASP A 81 -1.68 -10.88 7.80
C ASP A 81 -2.45 -9.83 6.99
N LEU A 82 -1.95 -8.59 7.00
CA LEU A 82 -2.55 -7.48 6.26
C LEU A 82 -1.63 -7.04 5.14
N LEU A 83 -2.21 -6.73 4.00
CA LEU A 83 -1.56 -6.10 2.87
C LEU A 83 -2.31 -4.81 2.52
N ILE A 84 -1.63 -3.69 2.66
CA ILE A 84 -2.15 -2.36 2.36
C ILE A 84 -1.44 -1.86 1.12
N VAL A 85 -2.19 -1.51 0.07
CA VAL A 85 -1.65 -1.02 -1.19
C VAL A 85 -2.30 0.31 -1.54
N ASN A 86 -1.49 1.36 -1.70
CA ASN A 86 -1.92 2.64 -2.23
C ASN A 86 -1.18 2.92 -3.54
N ILE A 87 -1.91 3.24 -4.59
CA ILE A 87 -1.37 3.66 -5.89
C ILE A 87 -1.78 5.11 -6.14
N TYR A 88 -0.78 5.96 -6.35
CA TYR A 88 -0.92 7.37 -6.66
C TYR A 88 -0.48 7.61 -8.10
N THR A 89 -1.39 8.05 -8.96
CA THR A 89 -1.08 8.37 -10.36
C THR A 89 -1.01 9.88 -10.54
N PHE A 90 0.09 10.37 -11.10
CA PHE A 90 0.33 11.79 -11.34
C PHE A 90 0.25 12.13 -12.83
N ASN A 91 0.08 13.42 -13.12
CA ASN A 91 0.09 13.95 -14.49
C ASN A 91 1.49 14.03 -15.12
N SER A 92 2.56 13.85 -14.32
CA SER A 92 3.94 13.91 -14.76
C SER A 92 4.86 13.09 -13.86
N GLN A 93 5.96 12.60 -14.43
CA GLN A 93 7.02 11.92 -13.68
C GLN A 93 7.69 12.85 -12.66
N GLN A 94 7.79 14.14 -12.96
CA GLN A 94 8.34 15.12 -12.03
C GLN A 94 7.49 15.26 -10.77
N ALA A 95 6.17 15.38 -10.91
CA ALA A 95 5.25 15.44 -9.77
C ALA A 95 5.28 14.14 -8.94
N ALA A 96 5.28 12.98 -9.60
CA ALA A 96 5.44 11.69 -8.94
C ALA A 96 6.76 11.59 -8.16
N SER A 97 7.87 12.04 -8.75
CA SER A 97 9.19 12.02 -8.12
C SER A 97 9.27 12.96 -6.91
N GLN A 98 8.70 14.16 -7.02
CA GLN A 98 8.60 15.10 -5.91
C GLN A 98 7.79 14.50 -4.75
N PHE A 99 6.63 13.93 -5.07
CA PHE A 99 5.81 13.24 -4.07
C PHE A 99 6.57 12.09 -3.41
N PHE A 100 7.15 11.18 -4.20
CA PHE A 100 7.94 10.05 -3.72
C PHE A 100 9.06 10.48 -2.76
N ASN A 101 9.85 11.50 -3.15
CA ASN A 101 10.95 12.01 -2.33
C ASN A 101 10.48 12.70 -1.04
N SER A 102 9.26 13.26 -1.02
CA SER A 102 8.68 13.90 0.17
C SER A 102 7.96 12.92 1.09
N PHE A 103 7.42 11.84 0.52
CA PHE A 103 6.55 10.89 1.19
C PHE A 103 7.31 9.67 1.72
N SER A 104 8.40 9.26 1.06
CA SER A 104 9.25 8.20 1.56
C SER A 104 10.16 8.74 2.67
N PRO A 105 10.12 8.17 3.89
CA PRO A 105 10.96 8.62 5.01
C PRO A 105 12.43 8.27 4.82
N ILE A 106 12.74 7.42 3.83
CA ILE A 106 14.09 6.96 3.48
C ILE A 106 14.34 7.18 1.98
N PRO A 107 15.60 7.42 1.57
CA PRO A 107 15.93 7.52 0.15
C PRO A 107 15.69 6.18 -0.56
N ALA A 108 15.43 6.22 -1.87
CA ALA A 108 15.40 5.02 -2.68
C ALA A 108 16.77 4.32 -2.63
N THR A 109 16.80 3.08 -2.14
CA THR A 109 18.02 2.29 -1.94
C THR A 109 18.17 1.17 -2.96
N LEU A 110 17.09 0.84 -3.70
CA LEU A 110 17.04 -0.27 -4.62
C LEU A 110 16.46 0.16 -5.97
N GLN A 111 16.94 -0.46 -7.05
CA GLN A 111 16.42 -0.28 -8.39
C GLN A 111 16.22 -1.65 -9.05
N GLU A 112 15.01 -1.92 -9.51
CA GLU A 112 14.59 -3.18 -10.15
C GLU A 112 13.92 -2.84 -11.48
N GLY A 113 14.66 -2.95 -12.58
CA GLY A 113 14.23 -2.43 -13.88
C GLY A 113 13.96 -0.92 -13.83
N ASN A 114 12.70 -0.54 -14.12
CA ASN A 114 12.24 0.86 -14.08
C ASN A 114 11.73 1.30 -12.70
N LEU A 115 11.64 0.38 -11.73
CA LEU A 115 11.19 0.68 -10.37
C LEU A 115 12.36 1.21 -9.55
N ARG A 116 12.14 2.37 -8.91
CA ARG A 116 12.99 2.84 -7.81
C ARG A 116 12.26 2.59 -6.50
N LEU A 117 12.94 1.98 -5.54
CA LEU A 117 12.35 1.39 -4.36
C LEU A 117 13.04 1.93 -3.10
N ALA A 118 12.24 2.27 -2.10
CA ALA A 118 12.64 2.52 -0.73
C ALA A 118 11.95 1.49 0.16
N VAL A 119 12.74 0.63 0.80
CA VAL A 119 12.24 -0.49 1.61
C VAL A 119 12.62 -0.27 3.07
N GLU A 120 11.61 -0.28 3.93
CA GLU A 120 11.75 -0.19 5.38
C GLU A 120 11.22 -1.48 6.02
N ASN A 121 11.98 -2.03 6.96
CA ASN A 121 11.57 -3.16 7.78
C ASN A 121 11.53 -2.72 9.25
N ALA A 122 10.35 -2.80 9.84
CA ALA A 122 10.08 -2.48 11.24
C ALA A 122 9.57 -3.71 12.00
N GLY A 123 10.29 -4.82 11.92
CA GLY A 123 9.99 -6.06 12.64
C GLY A 123 8.91 -6.89 11.97
N LEU A 124 7.64 -6.70 12.38
CA LEU A 124 6.50 -7.41 11.80
C LEU A 124 5.92 -6.70 10.56
N THR A 125 6.43 -5.51 10.25
CA THR A 125 5.93 -4.68 9.15
C THR A 125 7.02 -4.45 8.12
N TYR A 126 6.68 -4.70 6.86
CA TYR A 126 7.46 -4.31 5.69
C TYR A 126 6.73 -3.19 4.97
N THR A 127 7.42 -2.06 4.78
CA THR A 127 6.89 -0.93 4.03
C THR A 127 7.76 -0.68 2.81
N ILE A 128 7.16 -0.64 1.63
CA ILE A 128 7.83 -0.41 0.37
C ILE A 128 7.18 0.79 -0.32
N TYR A 129 8.00 1.80 -0.57
CA TYR A 129 7.67 2.91 -1.44
C TYR A 129 8.32 2.61 -2.80
N ALA A 130 7.53 2.62 -3.86
CA ALA A 130 8.01 2.41 -5.22
C ALA A 130 7.59 3.58 -6.12
N ILE A 131 8.42 3.92 -7.10
CA ILE A 131 8.06 4.84 -8.17
C ILE A 131 8.41 4.22 -9.52
N ASN A 132 7.46 4.28 -10.45
CA ASN A 132 7.61 3.91 -11.86
C ASN A 132 6.94 4.99 -12.73
N GLY A 133 7.75 5.76 -13.46
CA GLY A 133 7.24 6.87 -14.29
C GLY A 133 6.42 7.89 -13.48
N ASN A 134 5.14 8.04 -13.81
CA ASN A 134 4.21 8.94 -13.15
C ASN A 134 3.38 8.26 -12.03
N THR A 135 3.72 7.04 -11.63
CA THR A 135 3.00 6.27 -10.61
C THR A 135 3.90 6.08 -9.38
N VAL A 136 3.36 6.38 -8.20
CA VAL A 136 3.95 6.03 -6.90
C VAL A 136 3.09 4.97 -6.24
N ILE A 137 3.72 3.91 -5.75
CA ILE A 137 3.08 2.82 -5.05
C ILE A 137 3.60 2.80 -3.62
N TYR A 138 2.70 2.72 -2.66
CA TYR A 138 2.98 2.40 -1.29
C TYR A 138 2.40 1.04 -0.98
N LEU A 139 3.24 0.11 -0.53
CA LEU A 139 2.84 -1.21 -0.10
C LEU A 139 3.28 -1.40 1.35
N SER A 140 2.37 -1.78 2.23
CA SER A 140 2.69 -2.20 3.59
C SER A 140 2.15 -3.59 3.84
N TYR A 141 3.04 -4.51 4.19
CA TYR A 141 2.67 -5.84 4.69
C TYR A 141 2.86 -5.86 6.20
N VAL A 142 1.85 -6.30 6.93
CA VAL A 142 1.88 -6.45 8.40
C VAL A 142 1.63 -7.92 8.72
N ASN A 143 2.59 -8.55 9.38
CA ASN A 143 2.47 -9.92 9.85
C ASN A 143 1.52 -9.98 11.07
N GLY A 144 0.48 -10.82 11.00
CA GLY A 144 -0.51 -10.99 12.05
C GLY A 144 0.03 -11.69 13.31
N GLY A 145 1.25 -12.24 13.25
CA GLY A 145 2.01 -12.72 14.40
C GLY A 145 1.58 -14.07 14.97
N VAL A 146 0.58 -14.74 14.38
CA VAL A 146 -0.02 -15.94 15.01
C VAL A 146 0.59 -17.25 14.52
N THR A 147 0.96 -17.35 13.23
CA THR A 147 1.60 -18.56 12.63
C THR A 147 2.27 -18.31 11.26
N SER A 148 2.16 -17.13 10.64
CA SER A 148 2.69 -16.84 9.31
C SER A 148 4.18 -16.49 9.36
N THR A 149 4.95 -17.03 8.41
CA THR A 149 6.30 -16.50 8.13
C THR A 149 6.14 -15.30 7.24
N ALA A 150 6.71 -14.15 7.63
CA ALA A 150 6.67 -12.97 6.78
C ALA A 150 7.28 -13.28 5.39
N PRO A 151 6.65 -12.83 4.30
CA PRO A 151 7.16 -13.05 2.96
C PRO A 151 8.53 -12.36 2.80
N ALA A 152 9.37 -12.94 1.94
CA ALA A 152 10.62 -12.30 1.58
C ALA A 152 10.35 -10.97 0.88
N VAL A 153 11.20 -9.97 1.11
CA VAL A 153 11.11 -8.65 0.45
C VAL A 153 11.05 -8.79 -1.08
N THR A 154 11.75 -9.77 -1.65
CA THR A 154 11.72 -10.07 -3.10
C THR A 154 10.33 -10.49 -3.60
N GLN A 155 9.54 -11.19 -2.79
CA GLN A 155 8.16 -11.54 -3.14
C GLN A 155 7.26 -10.28 -3.18
N LEU A 156 7.46 -9.37 -2.23
CA LEU A 156 6.75 -8.08 -2.18
C LEU A 156 7.13 -7.18 -3.36
N ILE A 157 8.43 -7.13 -3.73
CA ILE A 157 8.90 -6.41 -4.92
C ILE A 157 8.32 -7.03 -6.20
N GLY A 158 8.27 -8.35 -6.29
CA GLY A 158 7.64 -9.05 -7.40
C GLY A 158 6.17 -8.68 -7.57
N LEU A 159 5.43 -8.61 -6.46
CA LEU A 159 4.04 -8.15 -6.46
C LEU A 159 3.92 -6.70 -6.96
N ILE A 160 4.78 -5.79 -6.49
CA ILE A 160 4.82 -4.39 -6.94
C ILE A 160 4.99 -4.29 -8.45
N SER A 161 5.81 -5.16 -9.03
CA SER A 161 6.07 -5.17 -10.48
C SER A 161 4.85 -5.59 -11.32
N GLN A 162 3.84 -6.24 -10.75
CA GLN A 162 2.60 -6.60 -11.44
C GLN A 162 1.51 -5.53 -11.34
N ILE A 163 1.62 -4.63 -10.37
CA ILE A 163 0.62 -3.59 -10.10
C ILE A 163 1.03 -2.22 -10.65
N SER A 164 2.29 -2.08 -11.09
CA SER A 164 2.89 -0.84 -11.62
C SER A 164 2.68 -0.65 -13.12
#